data_AF-A0A7C5A7F9-F1
#
_entry.id   AF-A0A7C5A7F9-F1
#
_cell.length_a   1.000
_cell.length_b   1.000
_cell.length_c   1.000
_cell.angle_alpha   90.00
_cell.angle_beta   90.00
_cell.angle_gamma   90.00
#
_symmetry.space_group_name_H-M   'P 1'
#
loop_
_entity.id
_entity.type
_entity.pdbx_description
1 polymer ?
#
loop_
_entity_poly.entity_id
_entity_poly.type
_entity_poly.pdbx_seq_one_letter_code
_entity_poly.pdbx_strand_id
1 'polypeptide(L)'
;MKPSPVFLLLFLLVLVACQGAASLPLPSETATFAPTVTPTVDIHCTDPDPSPLGQDIARTYAVSYEQVMTWFCEGYSFDNIMIALETSEATHVPAETLLQMLLEKDWETIWQEIGFTR
;
A
#
# COMPACT_ATOMS: atom_id res chain seq x y z
N MET A 1 -0.70 0.41 59.12
CA MET A 1 -1.75 0.00 58.15
C MET A 1 -1.27 -1.26 57.45
N LYS A 2 -2.09 -2.32 57.47
CA LYS A 2 -1.71 -3.70 57.17
C LYS A 2 -2.09 -4.00 55.70
N PRO A 3 -1.17 -4.46 54.84
CA PRO A 3 -1.47 -4.63 53.42
C PRO A 3 -2.50 -5.75 53.21
N SER A 4 -3.47 -5.48 52.32
CA SER A 4 -4.64 -6.31 52.04
C SER A 4 -4.26 -7.61 51.31
N PRO A 5 -4.82 -8.78 51.67
CA PRO A 5 -4.45 -10.09 51.12
C PRO A 5 -4.79 -10.28 49.64
N VAL A 6 -5.54 -9.36 49.04
CA VAL A 6 -5.86 -9.35 47.61
C VAL A 6 -4.62 -9.06 46.75
N PHE A 7 -3.66 -8.28 47.27
CA PHE A 7 -2.45 -7.91 46.53
C PHE A 7 -1.44 -9.08 46.43
N LEU A 8 -1.52 -10.04 47.34
CA LEU A 8 -0.67 -11.25 47.38
C LEU A 8 -1.20 -12.37 46.47
N LEU A 9 -2.50 -12.36 46.14
CA LEU A 9 -3.14 -13.35 45.28
C LEU A 9 -3.02 -13.02 43.78
N LEU A 10 -2.77 -11.76 43.41
CA LEU A 10 -2.54 -11.36 42.01
C LEU A 10 -1.10 -11.62 41.52
N PHE A 11 -0.14 -11.82 42.43
CA PHE A 11 1.27 -12.08 42.08
C PHE A 11 1.59 -13.56 41.77
N LEU A 12 0.63 -14.48 41.96
CA LEU A 12 0.84 -15.93 41.80
C LEU A 12 0.38 -16.49 40.44
N LEU A 13 -0.11 -15.66 39.52
CA LEU A 13 -0.49 -16.08 38.15
C LEU A 13 0.61 -15.86 37.10
N VAL A 14 1.87 -15.69 37.51
CA VAL A 14 3.01 -15.36 36.62
C VAL A 14 3.97 -16.55 36.35
N LEU A 15 3.75 -17.74 36.92
CA LEU A 15 4.82 -18.77 36.99
C LEU A 15 4.45 -20.21 36.54
N VAL A 16 3.59 -20.42 35.54
CA VAL A 16 3.34 -21.78 35.04
C VAL A 16 3.47 -21.89 33.51
N ALA A 17 4.48 -22.69 33.12
CA ALA A 17 4.67 -23.37 31.84
C ALA A 17 5.45 -22.64 30.71
N CYS A 18 6.72 -22.33 30.99
CA CYS A 18 7.78 -22.30 29.98
C CYS A 18 8.35 -23.72 29.81
N GLN A 19 7.68 -24.60 29.03
CA GLN A 19 8.25 -25.92 28.65
C GLN A 19 7.81 -26.29 27.23
N GLY A 20 8.73 -26.13 26.29
CA GLY A 20 8.54 -26.48 24.89
C GLY A 20 9.77 -26.17 24.05
N ALA A 21 10.95 -26.65 24.47
CA ALA A 21 12.10 -26.73 23.59
C ALA A 21 11.91 -27.95 22.68
N ALA A 22 11.51 -27.72 21.44
CA ALA A 22 11.64 -28.68 20.37
C ALA A 22 12.41 -28.01 19.23
N SER A 23 13.59 -28.57 18.99
CA SER A 23 14.61 -28.28 18.00
C SER A 23 14.11 -27.94 16.59
N LEU A 24 14.78 -26.94 16.00
CA LEU A 24 14.72 -26.49 14.61
C LEU A 24 14.89 -27.63 13.59
N PRO A 25 14.27 -27.48 12.41
CA PRO A 25 15.09 -27.27 11.24
C PRO A 25 14.78 -25.94 10.55
N LEU A 26 15.85 -25.25 10.15
CA LEU A 26 15.83 -24.10 9.24
C LEU A 26 15.57 -24.65 7.83
N PRO A 27 14.43 -24.36 7.17
CA PRO A 27 14.37 -24.54 5.73
C PRO A 27 15.18 -23.41 5.10
N SER A 28 16.24 -23.82 4.38
CA SER A 28 17.04 -23.03 3.44
C SER A 28 16.32 -21.80 2.90
N GLU A 29 17.00 -20.65 3.01
CA GLU A 29 16.91 -19.61 1.99
C GLU A 29 17.23 -20.25 0.63
N THR A 30 16.20 -20.70 -0.06
CA THR A 30 16.25 -20.87 -1.50
C THR A 30 16.01 -19.49 -2.09
N ALA A 31 17.08 -18.71 -2.20
CA ALA A 31 17.12 -17.55 -3.07
C ALA A 31 17.04 -18.04 -4.52
N THR A 32 15.83 -18.35 -4.98
CA THR A 32 15.54 -18.44 -6.41
C THR A 32 15.33 -17.02 -6.90
N PHE A 33 16.43 -16.36 -7.30
CA PHE A 33 16.36 -15.28 -8.27
C PHE A 33 16.01 -15.91 -9.61
N ALA A 34 14.71 -16.16 -9.82
CA ALA A 34 14.22 -16.32 -11.18
C ALA A 34 14.41 -14.97 -11.89
N PRO A 35 14.89 -14.92 -13.14
CA PRO A 35 14.68 -13.74 -13.95
C PRO A 35 13.18 -13.62 -14.10
N THR A 36 12.55 -12.70 -13.36
CA THR A 36 11.21 -12.23 -13.70
C THR A 36 11.37 -11.55 -15.04
N VAL A 37 11.19 -12.33 -16.10
CA VAL A 37 10.75 -11.82 -17.39
C VAL A 37 9.58 -10.92 -17.04
N THR A 38 9.77 -9.61 -17.09
CA THR A 38 8.67 -8.67 -17.02
C THR A 38 7.79 -9.04 -18.20
N PRO A 39 6.61 -9.68 -18.02
CA PRO A 39 5.65 -9.62 -19.09
C PRO A 39 5.41 -8.13 -19.27
N THR A 40 5.65 -7.61 -20.47
CA THR A 40 5.02 -6.37 -20.88
C THR A 40 3.54 -6.59 -20.61
N VAL A 41 3.04 -6.05 -19.51
CA VAL A 41 1.62 -6.14 -19.16
C VAL A 41 0.95 -5.31 -20.23
N ASP A 42 0.46 -6.00 -21.25
CA ASP A 42 -0.52 -5.44 -22.17
C ASP A 42 -1.74 -5.22 -21.30
N ILE A 43 -1.91 -3.97 -20.85
CA ILE A 43 -2.91 -3.66 -19.85
C ILE A 43 -4.25 -3.57 -20.57
N HIS A 44 -4.88 -4.73 -20.72
CA HIS A 44 -6.22 -4.83 -21.25
C HIS A 44 -7.21 -4.38 -20.16
N CYS A 45 -7.78 -3.18 -20.33
CA CYS A 45 -8.93 -2.70 -19.55
C CYS A 45 -10.15 -3.64 -19.65
N THR A 46 -10.14 -4.53 -20.64
CA THR A 46 -11.18 -5.51 -20.97
C THR A 46 -10.94 -6.90 -20.40
N ASP A 47 -9.82 -7.15 -19.72
CA ASP A 47 -9.56 -8.47 -19.15
C ASP A 47 -10.35 -8.67 -17.85
N PRO A 48 -10.92 -9.85 -17.64
CA PRO A 48 -11.74 -10.16 -16.45
C PRO A 48 -10.91 -10.36 -15.17
N ASP A 49 -9.57 -10.35 -15.26
CA ASP A 49 -8.68 -10.61 -14.12
C ASP A 49 -8.21 -9.29 -13.48
N PRO A 50 -8.40 -9.08 -12.16
CA PRO A 50 -7.99 -7.85 -11.51
C PRO A 50 -6.48 -7.61 -11.60
N SER A 51 -6.07 -6.44 -12.08
CA SER A 51 -4.69 -5.98 -12.02
C SER A 51 -4.17 -5.97 -10.57
N PRO A 52 -3.16 -6.80 -10.21
CA PRO A 52 -2.62 -6.84 -8.86
C PRO A 52 -2.06 -5.49 -8.40
N LEU A 53 -1.48 -4.72 -9.33
CA LEU A 53 -0.94 -3.39 -9.06
C LEU A 53 -2.05 -2.39 -8.71
N GLY A 54 -3.17 -2.40 -9.44
CA GLY A 54 -4.32 -1.56 -9.12
C GLY A 54 -4.89 -1.86 -7.73
N GLN A 55 -4.90 -3.14 -7.35
CA GLN A 55 -5.36 -3.57 -6.03
C GLN A 55 -4.43 -3.10 -4.90
N ASP A 56 -3.13 -3.07 -5.14
CA ASP A 56 -2.13 -2.57 -4.18
C ASP A 56 -2.18 -1.05 -4.03
N ILE A 57 -2.37 -0.31 -5.13
CA ILE A 57 -2.59 1.15 -5.10
C ILE A 57 -3.85 1.47 -4.28
N ALA A 58 -4.96 0.80 -4.57
CA ALA A 58 -6.22 1.02 -3.86
C ALA A 58 -6.08 0.83 -2.34
N ARG A 59 -5.37 -0.22 -1.92
CA ARG A 59 -5.10 -0.50 -0.50
C ARG A 59 -4.22 0.58 0.13
N THR A 60 -3.20 1.03 -0.59
CA THR A 60 -2.17 1.95 -0.07
C THR A 60 -2.75 3.34 0.20
N TYR A 61 -3.51 3.89 -0.76
CA TYR A 61 -4.06 5.25 -0.68
C TYR A 61 -5.51 5.30 -0.18
N ALA A 62 -6.02 4.18 0.34
CA ALA A 62 -7.40 4.03 0.83
C ALA A 62 -8.49 4.50 -0.17
N VAL A 63 -8.23 4.33 -1.47
CA VAL A 63 -9.21 4.54 -2.54
C VAL A 63 -9.83 3.22 -2.98
N SER A 64 -10.97 3.24 -3.65
CA SER A 64 -11.58 2.01 -4.14
C SER A 64 -10.79 1.43 -5.32
N TYR A 65 -10.72 0.11 -5.39
CA TYR A 65 -10.12 -0.57 -6.55
C TYR A 65 -10.83 -0.17 -7.85
N GLU A 66 -12.16 -0.05 -7.80
CA GLU A 66 -12.98 0.42 -8.93
C GLU A 66 -12.52 1.79 -9.42
N GLN A 67 -12.29 2.75 -8.52
CA GLN A 67 -11.82 4.09 -8.91
C GLN A 67 -10.44 4.06 -9.58
N VAL A 68 -9.51 3.27 -9.05
CA VAL A 68 -8.18 3.10 -9.65
C VAL A 68 -8.29 2.52 -11.05
N MET A 69 -9.16 1.52 -11.23
CA MET A 69 -9.40 0.92 -12.54
C MET A 69 -10.16 1.85 -13.48
N THR A 70 -11.06 2.71 -12.98
CA THR A 70 -11.71 3.75 -13.79
C THR A 70 -10.67 4.68 -14.41
N TRP A 71 -9.77 5.25 -13.61
CA TRP A 71 -8.68 6.09 -14.13
C TRP A 71 -7.77 5.33 -15.09
N PHE A 72 -7.45 4.09 -14.75
CA PHE A 72 -6.64 3.25 -15.62
C PHE A 72 -7.30 3.05 -16.99
N CYS A 73 -8.59 2.73 -16.99
CA CYS A 73 -9.41 2.55 -18.18
C CYS A 73 -9.62 3.84 -18.99
N GLU A 74 -9.57 5.00 -18.34
CA GLU A 74 -9.60 6.32 -18.96
C GLU A 74 -8.28 6.69 -19.66
N GLY A 75 -7.22 5.89 -19.44
CA GLY A 75 -5.93 6.01 -20.14
C GLY A 75 -4.79 6.50 -19.26
N TYR A 76 -5.00 6.71 -17.97
CA TYR A 76 -3.92 7.04 -17.04
C TYR A 76 -3.10 5.79 -16.69
N SER A 77 -1.78 5.89 -16.70
CA SER A 77 -0.91 4.82 -16.20
C SER A 77 -1.03 4.69 -14.68
N PHE A 78 -0.72 3.50 -14.14
CA PHE A 78 -0.63 3.31 -12.69
C PHE A 78 0.36 4.26 -12.03
N ASP A 79 1.47 4.58 -12.71
CA ASP A 79 2.46 5.55 -12.22
C ASP A 79 1.83 6.95 -12.07
N ASN A 80 1.07 7.40 -13.07
CA ASN A 80 0.40 8.71 -13.01
C ASN A 80 -0.70 8.74 -11.95
N ILE A 81 -1.45 7.64 -11.79
CA ILE A 81 -2.45 7.50 -10.72
C ILE A 81 -1.77 7.59 -9.35
N MET A 82 -0.64 6.91 -9.17
CA MET A 82 0.12 6.94 -7.91
C MET A 82 0.66 8.34 -7.62
N ILE A 83 1.28 9.01 -8.60
CA ILE A 83 1.76 10.39 -8.45
C ILE A 83 0.61 11.35 -8.09
N ALA A 84 -0.56 11.19 -8.72
CA ALA A 84 -1.73 11.99 -8.40
C ALA A 84 -2.21 11.78 -6.96
N LEU A 85 -2.26 10.52 -6.50
CA LEU A 85 -2.66 10.18 -5.13
C LEU A 85 -1.66 10.71 -4.10
N GLU A 86 -0.35 10.54 -4.31
CA GLU A 86 0.70 11.08 -3.44
C GLU A 86 0.64 12.61 -3.36
N THR A 87 0.49 13.26 -4.51
CA THR A 87 0.34 14.72 -4.58
C THR A 87 -0.95 15.16 -3.87
N SER A 88 -2.03 14.38 -3.98
CA SER A 88 -3.31 14.65 -3.32
C SER A 88 -3.18 14.61 -1.81
N GLU A 89 -2.51 13.61 -1.25
CA GLU A 89 -2.25 13.53 0.20
C GLU A 89 -1.40 14.71 0.70
N ALA A 90 -0.44 15.18 -0.11
CA ALA A 90 0.44 16.28 0.26
C ALA A 90 -0.23 17.67 0.15
N THR A 91 -1.10 17.86 -0.83
CA THR A 91 -1.64 19.20 -1.19
C THR A 91 -3.12 19.38 -0.89
N HIS A 92 -3.84 18.29 -0.60
CA HIS A 92 -5.31 18.24 -0.49
C HIS A 92 -6.05 18.62 -1.79
N VAL A 93 -5.36 18.69 -2.93
CA VAL A 93 -5.99 18.77 -4.24
C VAL A 93 -6.49 17.36 -4.62
N PRO A 94 -7.74 17.17 -5.08
CA PRO A 94 -8.22 15.84 -5.43
C PRO A 94 -7.38 15.18 -6.53
N ALA A 95 -7.06 13.88 -6.38
CA ALA A 95 -6.30 13.12 -7.37
C ALA A 95 -6.94 13.16 -8.77
N GLU A 96 -8.27 13.08 -8.85
CA GLU A 96 -9.03 13.27 -10.10
C GLU A 96 -8.70 14.60 -10.78
N THR A 97 -8.68 15.71 -10.03
CA THR A 97 -8.36 17.03 -10.57
C THR A 97 -6.93 17.06 -11.11
N LEU A 98 -5.98 16.45 -10.40
CA LEU A 98 -4.58 16.36 -10.83
C LEU A 98 -4.41 15.52 -12.11
N LEU A 99 -5.12 14.39 -12.20
CA LEU A 99 -5.16 13.55 -13.40
C LEU A 99 -5.76 14.30 -14.59
N GLN A 100 -6.85 15.02 -14.39
CA GLN A 100 -7.45 15.85 -15.45
C GLN A 100 -6.51 16.96 -15.93
N MET A 101 -5.74 17.59 -15.04
CA MET A 101 -4.73 18.57 -15.44
C MET A 101 -3.62 17.94 -16.31
N LEU A 102 -3.30 16.66 -16.08
CA LEU A 102 -2.29 15.91 -16.84
C LEU A 102 -2.65 15.70 -18.32
N LEU A 103 -3.91 15.88 -18.69
CA LEU A 103 -4.34 15.83 -20.09
C LEU A 103 -3.73 16.96 -20.94
N GLU A 104 -3.41 18.10 -20.31
CA GLU A 104 -2.93 19.31 -20.98
C GLU A 104 -1.53 19.75 -20.54
N LYS A 105 -1.04 19.24 -19.41
CA LYS A 105 0.16 19.71 -18.72
C LYS A 105 1.03 18.54 -18.26
N ASP A 106 2.31 18.78 -18.04
CA ASP A 106 3.18 17.82 -17.35
C ASP A 106 3.14 18.02 -15.82
N TRP A 107 3.68 17.05 -15.08
CA TRP A 107 3.71 17.09 -13.62
C TRP A 107 4.44 18.32 -13.06
N GLU A 108 5.53 18.75 -13.70
CA GLU A 108 6.28 19.94 -13.26
C GLU A 108 5.41 21.19 -13.30
N THR A 109 4.70 21.41 -14.41
CA THR A 109 3.78 22.53 -14.60
C THR A 109 2.61 22.46 -13.61
N ILE A 110 2.01 21.28 -13.44
CA ILE A 110 0.91 21.07 -12.49
C ILE A 110 1.34 21.43 -11.07
N TRP A 111 2.49 20.92 -10.64
CA TRP A 111 3.01 21.17 -9.29
C TRP A 111 3.36 22.64 -9.05
N GLN A 112 3.87 23.36 -10.04
CA GLN A 112 4.06 24.81 -9.95
C GLN A 112 2.72 25.54 -9.82
N GLU A 113 1.72 25.18 -10.64
CA GLU A 113 0.40 25.82 -10.65
C GLU A 113 -0.37 25.63 -9.33
N ILE A 114 -0.31 24.44 -8.72
CA ILE A 114 -0.95 24.18 -7.43
C ILE A 114 -0.09 24.64 -6.23
N GLY A 115 1.11 25.18 -6.48
CA GLY A 115 2.02 25.67 -5.45
C GLY A 115 2.73 24.59 -4.63
N PHE A 116 2.86 23.37 -5.18
CA PHE A 116 3.61 22.27 -4.57
C PHE A 116 5.12 22.45 -4.73
N THR A 117 5.56 22.93 -5.90
CA THR A 117 6.96 23.27 -6.20
C THR A 117 7.11 24.76 -6.54
N ARG A 118 8.36 25.24 -6.63
CA ARG A 118 8.70 26.64 -6.93
C ARG A 118 9.45 26.76 -8.24
#